data_AF-A0A1X2IEH1-F1
#
_entry.id   AF-A0A1X2IEH1-F1
#
_cell.length_a   1.000
_cell.length_b   1.000
_cell.length_c   1.000
_cell.angle_alpha   90.00
_cell.angle_beta   90.00
_cell.angle_gamma   90.00
#
_symmetry.space_group_name_H-M   'P 1'
#
loop_
_entity.id
_entity.type
_entity.pdbx_description
1 polymer ?
#
loop_
_entity_poly.entity_id
_entity_poly.type
_entity_poly.pdbx_seq_one_letter_code
_entity_poly.pdbx_strand_id
1 'polypeptide(L)'
;MGNQQSQDTVPSSIASHLSHRTRTKLSEQKPGIKHLFLPPIHSRKTTGDEPCLTPTTLYSSHSSMSSSSSSSMKYTASNGRKYMITNHSRCLLPCDEEESDRLIIQHFLLKYAFGANFISPVHSLLQTSMDDRPQVLEIGTGPGTWVLEMATEFSETDFHGIDLAAMYPTTIKPSNAHFQQHDILEGGTLPFEDGTFDFIYMRQTLSAFSQTQLIQIFSEITRVLKPNGYLEIVDVEYQIQRAVPGSVSSLVNHYLQENVSSTQGPDFDLCAQLSTFTHHGGLTDTMQERVTMPLGWGDQLGDLLARNLDLFLKSLHPNLHQQQNDPKRYPTMDENNSNNKHDIGFILTDDVIHDTLEECKHNKSHLTWCTFTARKPASMDWKNEKKTATNYGDSLLSSPPTPPLDPLEWESINSFVTGYVE
;
A
#
# COMPACT_ATOMS: atom_id res chain seq x y z
N MET A 1 -23.25 45.60 11.17
CA MET A 1 -23.21 44.15 11.49
C MET A 1 -23.51 43.41 10.20
N GLY A 2 -22.51 42.72 9.64
CA GLY A 2 -22.63 41.99 8.38
C GLY A 2 -21.32 41.24 8.12
N ASN A 3 -21.32 39.96 8.47
CA ASN A 3 -20.18 39.04 8.38
C ASN A 3 -19.70 38.85 6.94
N GLN A 4 -18.39 39.02 6.72
CA GLN A 4 -17.68 38.41 5.60
C GLN A 4 -17.36 36.95 5.99
N GLN A 5 -17.95 35.98 5.29
CA GLN A 5 -17.44 34.61 5.25
C GLN A 5 -16.47 34.51 4.08
N SER A 6 -15.23 34.17 4.40
CA SER A 6 -14.19 33.74 3.47
C SER A 6 -14.67 32.50 2.72
N GLN A 7 -14.58 32.54 1.39
CA GLN A 7 -14.71 31.35 0.55
C GLN A 7 -13.37 30.61 0.60
N ASP A 8 -13.33 29.49 1.32
CA ASP A 8 -12.21 28.56 1.27
C ASP A 8 -12.26 27.79 -0.07
N THR A 9 -11.31 28.10 -0.95
CA THR A 9 -11.07 27.38 -2.20
C THR A 9 -10.37 26.05 -1.92
N VAL A 10 -11.03 24.94 -2.24
CA VAL A 10 -10.46 23.58 -2.23
C VAL A 10 -9.45 23.41 -3.39
N PRO A 11 -8.23 22.88 -3.19
CA PRO A 11 -7.26 22.70 -4.27
C PRO A 11 -7.61 21.57 -5.24
N SER A 12 -7.47 21.83 -6.55
CA SER A 12 -7.74 20.90 -7.66
C SER A 12 -6.63 19.87 -7.93
N SER A 13 -6.00 19.27 -6.90
CA SER A 13 -4.74 18.51 -7.10
C SER A 13 -4.91 17.01 -7.41
N ILE A 14 -6.09 16.43 -7.24
CA ILE A 14 -6.28 14.97 -7.41
C ILE A 14 -6.34 14.56 -8.89
N ALA A 15 -7.05 15.34 -9.72
CA ALA A 15 -7.27 15.02 -11.14
C ALA A 15 -5.98 15.02 -11.96
N SER A 16 -4.91 15.71 -11.51
CA SER A 16 -3.62 15.71 -12.21
C SER A 16 -2.86 14.40 -12.07
N HIS A 17 -3.16 13.59 -11.05
CA HIS A 17 -2.40 12.38 -10.70
C HIS A 17 -3.04 11.07 -11.20
N LEU A 18 -4.31 11.09 -11.62
CA LEU A 18 -4.99 9.94 -12.20
C LEU A 18 -4.60 9.72 -13.67
N SER A 19 -4.60 8.48 -14.14
CA SER A 19 -4.38 8.16 -15.55
C SER A 19 -5.35 8.85 -16.51
N HIS A 20 -4.92 9.09 -17.76
CA HIS A 20 -5.80 9.62 -18.81
C HIS A 20 -7.01 8.70 -19.05
N ARG A 21 -6.80 7.38 -18.95
CA ARG A 21 -7.86 6.37 -19.13
C ARG A 21 -8.91 6.44 -18.02
N THR A 22 -8.48 6.63 -16.77
CA THR A 22 -9.39 6.81 -15.62
C THR A 22 -10.13 8.14 -15.71
N ARG A 23 -9.45 9.23 -16.11
CA ARG A 23 -10.12 10.52 -16.41
C ARG A 23 -11.17 10.40 -17.51
N THR A 24 -10.89 9.63 -18.57
CA THR A 24 -11.80 9.46 -19.71
C THR A 24 -13.04 8.67 -19.29
N LYS A 25 -12.88 7.55 -18.57
CA LYS A 25 -13.99 6.76 -18.01
C LYS A 25 -14.89 7.59 -17.07
N LEU A 26 -14.28 8.44 -16.23
CA LEU A 26 -15.01 9.38 -15.36
C LEU A 26 -15.78 10.44 -16.18
N SER A 27 -15.20 10.97 -17.26
CA SER A 27 -15.84 11.99 -18.11
C SER A 27 -17.01 11.45 -18.97
N GLU A 28 -16.99 10.16 -19.28
CA GLU A 28 -18.03 9.49 -20.09
C GLU A 28 -19.24 9.06 -19.25
N GLN A 29 -19.05 8.80 -17.95
CA GLN A 29 -20.12 8.36 -17.04
C GLN A 29 -21.00 9.53 -16.52
N LYS A 30 -20.51 10.78 -16.55
CA LYS A 30 -21.30 11.97 -16.18
C LYS A 30 -21.07 13.22 -17.06
N PRO A 31 -22.07 13.67 -17.84
CA PRO A 31 -21.92 14.82 -18.75
C PRO A 31 -21.75 16.19 -18.06
N GLY A 32 -21.86 16.29 -16.73
CA GLY A 32 -21.75 17.54 -15.96
C GLY A 32 -20.31 17.98 -15.61
N ILE A 33 -19.31 17.11 -15.76
CA ILE A 33 -17.93 17.34 -15.27
C ILE A 33 -17.00 17.88 -16.38
N LYS A 34 -17.50 18.08 -17.61
CA LYS A 34 -16.71 18.53 -18.78
C LYS A 34 -15.92 19.83 -18.56
N HIS A 35 -16.38 20.70 -17.67
CA HIS A 35 -15.75 22.01 -17.42
C HIS A 35 -14.48 21.93 -16.55
N LEU A 36 -14.27 20.83 -15.81
CA LEU A 36 -13.06 20.58 -15.00
C LEU A 36 -11.89 19.98 -15.83
N PHE A 37 -12.13 19.68 -17.11
CA PHE A 37 -11.17 18.99 -17.99
C PHE A 37 -10.83 19.76 -19.28
N LEU A 38 -11.18 21.05 -19.37
CA LEU A 38 -10.79 21.85 -20.53
C LEU A 38 -9.31 22.28 -20.41
N PRO A 39 -8.52 22.18 -21.49
CA PRO A 39 -7.15 22.71 -21.48
C PRO A 39 -7.17 24.23 -21.33
N PRO A 40 -6.09 24.84 -20.80
CA PRO A 40 -6.08 26.27 -20.52
C PRO A 40 -6.25 27.08 -21.81
N ILE A 41 -7.21 27.99 -21.79
CA ILE A 41 -7.48 28.97 -22.85
C ILE A 41 -6.21 29.79 -23.07
N HIS A 42 -5.50 29.54 -24.17
CA HIS A 42 -4.49 30.46 -24.68
C HIS A 42 -5.07 31.34 -25.79
N SER A 43 -4.80 32.62 -25.64
CA SER A 43 -5.19 33.72 -26.50
C SER A 43 -4.60 33.62 -27.93
N ARG A 44 -5.51 33.66 -28.92
CA ARG A 44 -5.44 34.37 -30.22
C ARG A 44 -4.13 34.36 -31.06
N LYS A 45 -4.19 33.55 -32.15
CA LYS A 45 -3.62 33.69 -33.54
C LYS A 45 -2.08 33.68 -33.67
N THR A 46 -1.47 32.89 -34.57
CA THR A 46 -1.55 33.00 -36.04
C THR A 46 -1.28 31.69 -36.81
N THR A 47 -1.77 31.69 -38.05
CA THR A 47 -1.75 30.69 -39.13
C THR A 47 -0.36 30.30 -39.67
N GLY A 48 -0.19 29.05 -40.11
CA GLY A 48 0.89 28.59 -41.00
C GLY A 48 0.97 27.07 -41.11
N ASP A 49 0.73 26.55 -42.32
CA ASP A 49 0.61 25.13 -42.70
C ASP A 49 1.93 24.32 -42.71
N GLU A 50 1.79 22.99 -42.87
CA GLU A 50 2.76 21.97 -43.41
C GLU A 50 3.73 21.25 -42.42
N PRO A 51 4.17 19.99 -42.69
CA PRO A 51 3.60 18.80 -42.06
C PRO A 51 4.61 17.86 -41.36
N CYS A 52 4.04 16.81 -40.77
CA CYS A 52 4.62 15.60 -40.16
C CYS A 52 5.98 15.12 -40.72
N LEU A 53 7.00 15.10 -39.87
CA LEU A 53 8.24 14.35 -40.09
C LEU A 53 8.65 13.63 -38.79
N THR A 54 8.68 12.31 -38.86
CA THR A 54 9.27 11.40 -37.87
C THR A 54 10.80 11.57 -37.83
N PRO A 55 11.46 11.67 -36.65
CA PRO A 55 12.90 11.54 -36.58
C PRO A 55 13.31 10.11 -36.25
N THR A 56 13.94 9.49 -37.25
CA THR A 56 14.75 8.28 -37.17
C THR A 56 15.87 8.44 -36.15
N THR A 57 16.10 7.38 -35.38
CA THR A 57 17.20 7.17 -34.44
C THR A 57 18.58 7.42 -35.08
N LEU A 58 19.37 8.32 -34.49
CA LEU A 58 20.83 8.37 -34.65
C LEU A 58 21.47 8.34 -33.26
N TYR A 59 21.89 7.13 -32.85
CA TYR A 59 22.72 6.93 -31.67
C TYR A 59 24.15 7.36 -32.00
N SER A 60 24.66 8.38 -31.29
CA SER A 60 26.09 8.61 -31.17
C SER A 60 26.57 8.03 -29.84
N SER A 61 27.44 7.03 -29.94
CA SER A 61 28.07 6.30 -28.85
C SER A 61 29.10 7.17 -28.12
N HIS A 62 28.89 7.38 -26.81
CA HIS A 62 29.98 7.61 -25.88
C HIS A 62 29.84 6.65 -24.69
N SER A 63 30.81 5.74 -24.62
CA SER A 63 31.01 4.76 -23.58
C SER A 63 31.49 5.39 -22.28
N SER A 64 30.81 5.10 -21.19
CA SER A 64 31.36 5.18 -19.84
C SER A 64 30.99 3.90 -19.09
N MET A 65 32.02 3.21 -18.61
CA MET A 65 31.96 1.97 -17.84
C MET A 65 31.02 2.09 -16.63
N SER A 66 30.00 1.25 -16.59
CA SER A 66 29.36 0.82 -15.34
C SER A 66 29.37 -0.70 -15.31
N SER A 67 30.31 -1.28 -14.59
CA SER A 67 30.24 -2.67 -14.14
C SER A 67 29.32 -2.74 -12.93
N SER A 68 28.03 -2.94 -13.15
CA SER A 68 27.14 -3.57 -12.19
C SER A 68 26.22 -4.49 -12.97
N SER A 69 26.26 -5.77 -12.63
CA SER A 69 25.34 -6.76 -13.16
C SER A 69 23.94 -6.47 -12.65
N SER A 70 23.26 -5.47 -13.22
CA SER A 70 21.84 -5.27 -12.97
C SER A 70 21.12 -6.46 -13.57
N SER A 71 20.66 -7.38 -12.73
CA SER A 71 19.62 -8.33 -13.14
C SER A 71 18.48 -7.50 -13.70
N SER A 72 18.31 -7.50 -15.03
CA SER A 72 17.18 -6.83 -15.67
C SER A 72 15.91 -7.42 -15.07
N MET A 73 15.15 -6.62 -14.31
CA MET A 73 13.91 -7.08 -13.69
C MET A 73 12.99 -7.63 -14.77
N LYS A 74 12.42 -8.81 -14.50
CA LYS A 74 11.57 -9.53 -15.45
C LYS A 74 10.13 -9.24 -15.11
N TYR A 75 9.30 -9.11 -16.14
CA TYR A 75 7.87 -8.91 -16.00
C TYR A 75 7.13 -9.99 -16.77
N THR A 76 5.94 -10.35 -16.30
CA THR A 76 4.97 -11.15 -17.03
C THR A 76 3.70 -10.34 -17.23
N ALA A 77 2.97 -10.62 -18.31
CA ALA A 77 1.65 -10.06 -18.55
C ALA A 77 0.62 -11.17 -18.41
N SER A 78 -0.43 -10.93 -17.63
CA SER A 78 -1.55 -11.84 -17.48
C SER A 78 -2.85 -11.04 -17.45
N ASN A 79 -3.83 -11.44 -18.26
CA ASN A 79 -5.12 -10.73 -18.40
C ASN A 79 -4.98 -9.21 -18.66
N GLY A 80 -3.93 -8.79 -19.39
CA GLY A 80 -3.66 -7.38 -19.68
C GLY A 80 -3.07 -6.59 -18.51
N ARG A 81 -2.83 -7.21 -17.36
CA ARG A 81 -2.13 -6.64 -16.20
C ARG A 81 -0.65 -7.04 -16.21
N LYS A 82 0.23 -6.16 -15.74
CA LYS A 82 1.68 -6.37 -15.71
C LYS A 82 2.11 -6.79 -14.32
N TYR A 83 2.77 -7.93 -14.16
CA TYR A 83 3.27 -8.42 -12.89
C TYR A 83 4.79 -8.56 -12.91
N MET A 84 5.40 -8.37 -11.76
CA MET A 84 6.85 -8.47 -11.61
C MET A 84 7.26 -9.90 -11.21
N ILE A 85 8.28 -10.42 -11.88
CA ILE A 85 8.88 -11.72 -11.58
C ILE A 85 10.08 -11.47 -10.68
N THR A 86 10.00 -12.00 -9.47
CA THR A 86 11.02 -11.89 -8.42
C THR A 86 11.36 -13.29 -7.90
N ASN A 87 12.62 -13.49 -7.50
CA ASN A 87 13.07 -14.75 -6.90
C ASN A 87 12.97 -14.74 -5.36
N HIS A 88 12.78 -13.57 -4.74
CA HIS A 88 12.96 -13.37 -3.30
C HIS A 88 11.66 -12.96 -2.61
N SER A 89 10.92 -12.05 -3.24
CA SER A 89 9.69 -11.44 -2.74
C SER A 89 8.46 -11.96 -3.49
N ARG A 90 7.33 -12.11 -2.80
CA ARG A 90 6.06 -12.54 -3.41
C ARG A 90 5.28 -11.31 -3.86
N CYS A 91 5.40 -10.97 -5.15
CA CYS A 91 4.65 -9.86 -5.76
C CYS A 91 3.26 -10.36 -6.20
N LEU A 92 2.26 -10.17 -5.34
CA LEU A 92 0.89 -10.63 -5.59
C LEU A 92 0.08 -9.68 -6.47
N LEU A 93 0.49 -8.41 -6.51
CA LEU A 93 -0.23 -7.34 -7.17
C LEU A 93 0.50 -6.92 -8.45
N PRO A 94 -0.23 -6.40 -9.44
CA PRO A 94 0.37 -5.89 -10.67
C PRO A 94 1.14 -4.59 -10.40
N CYS A 95 1.96 -4.20 -11.36
CA CYS A 95 2.79 -2.99 -11.36
C CYS A 95 2.50 -2.17 -12.62
N ASP A 96 1.22 -1.87 -12.82
CA ASP A 96 0.68 -1.10 -13.95
C ASP A 96 -0.13 0.11 -13.50
N GLU A 97 -0.55 0.91 -14.47
CA GLU A 97 -1.28 2.17 -14.26
C GLU A 97 -2.61 1.97 -13.51
N GLU A 98 -3.29 0.84 -13.73
CA GLU A 98 -4.55 0.53 -13.06
C GLU A 98 -4.33 0.23 -11.56
N GLU A 99 -3.22 -0.42 -11.21
CA GLU A 99 -2.85 -0.60 -9.81
C GLU A 99 -2.39 0.71 -9.17
N SER A 100 -1.64 1.53 -9.90
CA SER A 100 -1.28 2.88 -9.44
C SER A 100 -2.52 3.69 -9.08
N ASP A 101 -3.55 3.69 -9.94
CA ASP A 101 -4.81 4.38 -9.68
C ASP A 101 -5.52 3.80 -8.42
N ARG A 102 -5.53 2.48 -8.24
CA ARG A 102 -6.09 1.83 -7.04
C ARG A 102 -5.36 2.25 -5.76
N LEU A 103 -4.03 2.28 -5.78
CA LEU A 103 -3.18 2.67 -4.65
C LEU A 103 -3.31 4.17 -4.33
N ILE A 104 -3.47 5.03 -5.33
CA ILE A 104 -3.74 6.46 -5.13
C ILE A 104 -5.09 6.66 -4.41
N ILE A 105 -6.15 5.96 -4.85
CA ILE A 105 -7.46 6.00 -4.19
C ILE A 105 -7.34 5.54 -2.74
N GLN A 106 -6.59 4.47 -2.52
CA GLN A 106 -6.39 3.93 -1.18
C GLN A 106 -5.66 4.92 -0.26
N HIS A 107 -4.61 5.60 -0.73
CA HIS A 107 -3.90 6.61 0.04
C HIS A 107 -4.86 7.69 0.57
N PHE A 108 -5.70 8.25 -0.31
CA PHE A 108 -6.67 9.27 0.10
C PHE A 108 -7.79 8.73 0.99
N LEU A 109 -8.19 7.47 0.80
CA LEU A 109 -9.13 6.78 1.69
C LEU A 109 -8.56 6.66 3.11
N LEU A 110 -7.32 6.20 3.24
CA LEU A 110 -6.67 6.02 4.54
C LEU A 110 -6.39 7.35 5.21
N LYS A 111 -5.89 8.35 4.46
CA LYS A 111 -5.72 9.71 4.97
C LYS A 111 -7.04 10.27 5.52
N TYR A 112 -8.15 10.03 4.82
CA TYR A 112 -9.48 10.41 5.30
C TYR A 112 -9.87 9.65 6.58
N ALA A 113 -9.66 8.34 6.61
CA ALA A 113 -10.03 7.49 7.76
C ALA A 113 -9.21 7.79 9.02
N PHE A 114 -7.91 8.05 8.88
CA PHE A 114 -7.01 8.38 10.00
C PHE A 114 -6.97 9.88 10.30
N GLY A 115 -7.49 10.73 9.42
CA GLY A 115 -7.45 12.20 9.56
C GLY A 115 -6.06 12.83 9.37
N ALA A 116 -5.04 12.04 9.04
CA ALA A 116 -3.66 12.49 8.89
C ALA A 116 -2.86 11.58 7.92
N ASN A 117 -1.71 12.07 7.45
CA ASN A 117 -0.76 11.29 6.64
C ASN A 117 0.10 10.32 7.48
N PHE A 118 0.23 10.60 8.78
CA PHE A 118 1.00 9.82 9.73
C PHE A 118 0.44 10.04 11.14
N ILE A 119 0.70 9.13 12.07
CA ILE A 119 0.21 9.15 13.46
C ILE A 119 1.36 9.40 14.45
N SER A 120 2.58 9.05 14.07
CA SER A 120 3.78 9.25 14.87
C SER A 120 3.96 10.73 15.25
N PRO A 121 4.52 11.03 16.43
CA PRO A 121 4.70 12.40 16.91
C PRO A 121 5.90 13.10 16.24
N VAL A 122 5.96 13.07 14.90
CA VAL A 122 7.07 13.56 14.09
C VAL A 122 6.80 14.91 13.43
N HIS A 123 5.61 15.48 13.56
CA HIS A 123 5.25 16.73 12.87
C HIS A 123 6.26 17.86 13.10
N SER A 124 6.64 18.14 14.35
CA SER A 124 7.64 19.18 14.65
C SER A 124 9.02 18.85 14.08
N LEU A 125 9.41 17.57 14.10
CA LEU A 125 10.66 17.09 13.51
C LEU A 125 10.69 17.40 12.00
N LEU A 126 9.60 17.11 11.28
CA LEU A 126 9.49 17.31 9.83
C LEU A 126 9.42 18.80 9.41
N GLN A 127 9.02 19.70 10.31
CA GLN A 127 8.94 21.14 10.05
C GLN A 127 10.25 21.89 10.32
N THR A 128 11.22 21.24 10.97
CA THR A 128 12.39 21.96 11.46
C THR A 128 13.40 22.20 10.34
N SER A 129 13.67 23.47 10.04
CA SER A 129 14.82 23.89 9.23
C SER A 129 16.06 24.00 10.13
N MET A 130 16.76 22.88 10.32
CA MET A 130 18.10 22.87 10.93
C MET A 130 19.18 22.88 9.84
N ASP A 131 20.44 23.02 10.25
CA ASP A 131 21.61 22.86 9.36
C ASP A 131 21.66 21.49 8.65
N ASP A 132 20.89 20.50 9.14
CA ASP A 132 20.66 19.20 8.48
C ASP A 132 19.15 18.97 8.31
N ARG A 133 18.72 18.64 7.09
CA ARG A 133 17.31 18.41 6.75
C ARG A 133 16.89 17.05 7.29
N PRO A 134 15.71 16.91 7.94
CA PRO A 134 15.20 15.60 8.33
C PRO A 134 15.14 14.66 7.12
N GLN A 135 15.47 13.39 7.35
CA GLN A 135 15.49 12.35 6.32
C GLN A 135 14.39 11.34 6.62
N VAL A 136 13.50 11.12 5.66
CA VAL A 136 12.35 10.20 5.80
C VAL A 136 12.40 9.11 4.72
N LEU A 137 12.10 7.87 5.07
CA LEU A 137 12.03 6.75 4.13
C LEU A 137 10.64 6.12 4.12
N GLU A 138 10.01 6.00 2.95
CA GLU A 138 8.90 5.07 2.70
C GLU A 138 9.43 3.78 2.06
N ILE A 139 9.17 2.65 2.69
CA ILE A 139 9.48 1.31 2.16
C ILE A 139 8.20 0.75 1.52
N GLY A 140 8.29 0.33 0.25
CA GLY A 140 7.13 -0.12 -0.54
C GLY A 140 6.27 1.04 -1.02
N THR A 141 6.90 2.07 -1.58
CA THR A 141 6.22 3.34 -1.91
C THR A 141 5.22 3.23 -3.07
N GLY A 142 5.27 2.17 -3.88
CA GLY A 142 4.43 1.96 -5.06
C GLY A 142 4.46 3.18 -6.01
N PRO A 143 3.32 3.84 -6.29
CA PRO A 143 3.28 5.03 -7.14
C PRO A 143 3.90 6.29 -6.50
N GLY A 144 4.35 6.22 -5.24
CA GLY A 144 5.01 7.33 -4.57
C GLY A 144 4.07 8.38 -3.97
N THR A 145 2.75 8.12 -3.93
CA THR A 145 1.75 9.13 -3.57
C THR A 145 1.98 9.74 -2.19
N TRP A 146 2.29 8.92 -1.19
CA TRP A 146 2.54 9.40 0.17
C TRP A 146 3.83 10.24 0.25
N VAL A 147 4.95 9.75 -0.32
CA VAL A 147 6.20 10.52 -0.43
C VAL A 147 5.98 11.87 -1.11
N LEU A 148 5.24 11.91 -2.22
CA LEU A 148 4.99 13.14 -2.98
C LEU A 148 4.15 14.14 -2.17
N GLU A 149 3.14 13.67 -1.46
CA GLU A 149 2.29 14.53 -0.63
C GLU A 149 3.08 15.09 0.55
N MET A 150 3.80 14.23 1.26
CA MET A 150 4.63 14.62 2.40
C MET A 150 5.76 15.57 1.99
N ALA A 151 6.42 15.33 0.85
CA ALA A 151 7.45 16.23 0.32
C ALA A 151 6.88 17.60 -0.07
N THR A 152 5.62 17.66 -0.49
CA THR A 152 4.92 18.92 -0.79
C THR A 152 4.54 19.66 0.49
N GLU A 153 4.13 18.94 1.53
CA GLU A 153 3.71 19.49 2.82
C GLU A 153 4.91 19.98 3.66
N PHE A 154 6.02 19.25 3.66
CA PHE A 154 7.22 19.52 4.46
C PHE A 154 8.42 19.84 3.56
N SER A 155 8.51 21.07 3.06
CA SER A 155 9.57 21.52 2.14
C SER A 155 10.98 21.47 2.73
N GLU A 156 11.10 21.43 4.05
CA GLU A 156 12.38 21.40 4.79
C GLU A 156 12.89 19.98 5.06
N THR A 157 12.14 18.94 4.67
CA THR A 157 12.49 17.53 4.86
C THR A 157 12.76 16.85 3.53
N ASP A 158 13.70 15.92 3.48
CA ASP A 158 13.92 15.05 2.32
C ASP A 158 13.24 13.69 2.51
N PHE A 159 12.45 13.30 1.51
CA PHE A 159 11.68 12.07 1.49
C PHE A 159 12.24 11.12 0.45
N HIS A 160 12.47 9.89 0.86
CA HIS A 160 13.02 8.81 0.05
C HIS A 160 11.97 7.71 -0.06
N GLY A 161 11.71 7.22 -1.27
CA GLY A 161 10.82 6.09 -1.50
C GLY A 161 11.58 4.96 -2.18
N ILE A 162 11.52 3.76 -1.60
CA ILE A 162 12.02 2.55 -2.25
C ILE A 162 10.88 1.60 -2.57
N ASP A 163 10.95 0.98 -3.74
CA ASP A 163 10.02 -0.07 -4.13
C ASP A 163 10.69 -1.06 -5.08
N LEU A 164 10.19 -2.29 -5.08
CA LEU A 164 10.60 -3.33 -5.99
C LEU A 164 10.23 -2.96 -7.44
N ALA A 165 9.08 -2.32 -7.65
CA ALA A 165 8.62 -1.80 -8.93
C ALA A 165 8.74 -0.27 -9.01
N ALA A 166 9.37 0.24 -10.06
CA ALA A 166 9.44 1.67 -10.33
C ALA A 166 8.11 2.24 -10.90
N MET A 167 7.07 2.32 -10.07
CA MET A 167 5.74 2.87 -10.42
C MET A 167 5.62 4.39 -10.21
N TYR A 168 6.56 4.98 -9.47
CA TYR A 168 6.60 6.40 -9.13
C TYR A 168 7.06 7.32 -10.28
N PRO A 169 6.73 8.62 -10.25
CA PRO A 169 7.15 9.56 -11.28
C PRO A 169 8.66 9.84 -11.23
N THR A 170 9.31 9.82 -12.40
CA THR A 170 10.76 10.09 -12.53
C THR A 170 11.08 11.51 -12.99
N THR A 171 10.11 12.23 -13.55
CA THR A 171 10.36 13.53 -14.22
C THR A 171 9.81 14.72 -13.44
N ILE A 172 8.51 14.73 -13.12
CA ILE A 172 7.84 15.85 -12.46
C ILE A 172 7.52 15.42 -11.02
N LYS A 173 8.26 15.98 -10.05
CA LYS A 173 8.10 15.73 -8.62
C LYS A 173 8.77 16.85 -7.81
N PRO A 174 8.43 17.03 -6.52
CA PRO A 174 9.18 17.91 -5.62
C PRO A 174 10.68 17.60 -5.61
N SER A 175 11.52 18.61 -5.44
CA SER A 175 12.99 18.46 -5.45
C SER A 175 13.51 17.64 -4.28
N ASN A 176 12.76 17.61 -3.18
CA ASN A 176 13.01 16.88 -1.94
C ASN A 176 12.33 15.49 -1.90
N ALA A 177 11.79 15.01 -3.03
CA ALA A 177 11.29 13.64 -3.16
C ALA A 177 12.29 12.81 -3.98
N HIS A 178 12.82 11.73 -3.43
CA HIS A 178 13.81 10.86 -4.05
C HIS A 178 13.26 9.45 -4.15
N PHE A 179 13.48 8.79 -5.29
CA PHE A 179 12.98 7.43 -5.49
C PHE A 179 14.08 6.52 -6.01
N GLN A 180 14.09 5.28 -5.52
CA GLN A 180 15.03 4.26 -5.95
C GLN A 180 14.32 2.91 -6.09
N GLN A 181 14.58 2.22 -7.19
CA GLN A 181 14.11 0.85 -7.37
C GLN A 181 15.03 -0.08 -6.59
N HIS A 182 14.48 -0.87 -5.68
CA HIS A 182 15.25 -1.77 -4.83
C HIS A 182 14.40 -2.93 -4.33
N ASP A 183 14.92 -4.16 -4.46
CA ASP A 183 14.37 -5.31 -3.75
C ASP A 183 14.91 -5.31 -2.32
N ILE A 184 14.03 -5.10 -1.34
CA ILE A 184 14.37 -5.01 0.08
C ILE A 184 15.08 -6.29 0.58
N LEU A 185 14.87 -7.42 -0.10
CA LEU A 185 15.50 -8.69 0.23
C LEU A 185 16.82 -8.93 -0.53
N GLU A 186 17.13 -8.14 -1.55
CA GLU A 186 18.36 -8.28 -2.33
C GLU A 186 19.57 -7.84 -1.51
N GLY A 187 20.54 -8.74 -1.37
CA GLY A 187 21.77 -8.48 -0.61
C GLY A 187 21.58 -8.45 0.91
N GLY A 188 20.36 -8.58 1.41
CA GLY A 188 20.04 -8.61 2.85
C GLY A 188 20.27 -7.29 3.57
N THR A 189 20.44 -6.18 2.86
CA THR A 189 20.67 -4.86 3.44
C THR A 189 20.02 -3.75 2.63
N LEU A 190 19.41 -2.78 3.32
CA LEU A 190 18.92 -1.55 2.69
C LEU A 190 20.08 -0.71 2.15
N PRO A 191 19.90 0.02 1.02
CA PRO A 191 20.98 0.71 0.31
C PRO A 191 21.32 2.07 0.94
N PHE A 192 21.32 2.13 2.27
CA PHE A 192 21.51 3.36 3.05
C PHE A 192 22.48 3.11 4.21
N GLU A 193 23.15 4.17 4.65
CA GLU A 193 24.10 4.13 5.76
C GLU A 193 23.38 3.94 7.11
N ASP A 194 24.12 3.47 8.12
CA ASP A 194 23.62 3.33 9.48
C ASP A 194 23.19 4.70 10.03
N GLY A 195 22.00 4.78 10.64
CA GLY A 195 21.52 6.03 11.25
C GLY A 195 21.29 7.18 10.26
N THR A 196 20.72 6.89 9.09
CA THR A 196 20.37 7.88 8.06
C THR A 196 19.03 8.56 8.33
N PHE A 197 17.99 7.80 8.68
CA PHE A 197 16.60 8.29 8.67
C PHE A 197 16.09 8.68 10.04
N ASP A 198 15.40 9.82 10.12
CA ASP A 198 14.70 10.28 11.32
C ASP A 198 13.30 9.63 11.45
N PHE A 199 12.69 9.28 10.32
CA PHE A 199 11.38 8.61 10.27
C PHE A 199 11.34 7.59 9.13
N ILE A 200 10.83 6.39 9.42
CA ILE A 200 10.57 5.35 8.43
C ILE A 200 9.08 5.01 8.46
N TYR A 201 8.48 4.97 7.27
CA TYR A 201 7.08 4.66 7.07
C TYR A 201 6.93 3.43 6.18
N MET A 202 6.01 2.54 6.52
CA MET A 202 5.64 1.38 5.71
C MET A 202 4.12 1.30 5.62
N ARG A 203 3.59 0.96 4.44
CA ARG A 203 2.16 0.74 4.27
C ARG A 203 1.86 -0.45 3.39
N GLN A 204 1.03 -1.36 3.89
CA GLN A 204 0.57 -2.56 3.17
C GLN A 204 1.68 -3.45 2.60
N THR A 205 2.86 -3.44 3.20
CA THR A 205 4.02 -4.21 2.70
C THR A 205 4.15 -5.57 3.35
N LEU A 206 3.61 -5.76 4.55
CA LEU A 206 4.04 -6.84 5.41
C LEU A 206 3.61 -8.23 4.88
N SER A 207 2.47 -8.32 4.19
CA SER A 207 1.97 -9.55 3.56
C SER A 207 2.88 -10.08 2.43
N ALA A 208 3.78 -9.26 1.90
CA ALA A 208 4.73 -9.67 0.86
C ALA A 208 5.89 -10.53 1.39
N PHE A 209 6.05 -10.59 2.71
CA PHE A 209 7.22 -11.19 3.37
C PHE A 209 6.82 -12.35 4.28
N SER A 210 7.72 -13.32 4.42
CA SER A 210 7.65 -14.36 5.45
C SER A 210 8.13 -13.85 6.80
N GLN A 211 7.81 -14.57 7.88
CA GLN A 211 8.26 -14.22 9.23
C GLN A 211 9.79 -14.03 9.33
N THR A 212 10.57 -14.92 8.71
CA THR A 212 12.05 -14.82 8.71
C THR A 212 12.53 -13.58 7.96
N GLN A 213 11.89 -13.24 6.84
CA GLN A 213 12.21 -12.04 6.06
C GLN A 213 11.85 -10.76 6.85
N LEU A 214 10.73 -10.75 7.56
CA LEU A 214 10.35 -9.63 8.42
C LEU A 214 11.42 -9.38 9.49
N ILE A 215 11.94 -10.41 10.16
CA ILE A 215 13.04 -10.26 11.14
C ILE A 215 14.25 -9.54 10.51
N GLN A 216 14.63 -9.91 9.29
CA GLN A 216 15.73 -9.27 8.56
C GLN A 216 15.41 -7.81 8.23
N ILE A 217 14.19 -7.54 7.76
CA ILE A 217 13.73 -6.18 7.43
C ILE A 217 13.73 -5.28 8.68
N PHE A 218 13.20 -5.74 9.81
CA PHE A 218 13.18 -4.95 11.05
C PHE A 218 14.59 -4.70 11.61
N SER A 219 15.52 -5.64 11.44
CA SER A 219 16.94 -5.42 11.75
C SER A 219 17.53 -4.30 10.89
N GLU A 220 17.25 -4.29 9.58
CA GLU A 220 17.75 -3.25 8.67
C GLU A 220 17.08 -1.89 8.91
N ILE A 221 15.77 -1.86 9.17
CA ILE A 221 15.05 -0.66 9.60
C ILE A 221 15.74 -0.06 10.83
N THR A 222 16.01 -0.89 11.84
CA THR A 222 16.70 -0.42 13.05
C THR A 222 18.10 0.10 12.71
N ARG A 223 18.85 -0.57 11.83
CA ARG A 223 20.19 -0.12 11.42
C ARG A 223 20.17 1.27 10.80
N VAL A 224 19.28 1.51 9.83
CA VAL A 224 19.23 2.77 9.07
C VAL A 224 18.49 3.89 9.82
N LEU A 225 17.70 3.57 10.85
CA LEU A 225 17.03 4.57 11.68
C LEU A 225 18.03 5.27 12.62
N LYS A 226 17.97 6.60 12.71
CA LYS A 226 18.75 7.40 13.67
C LYS A 226 18.34 7.06 15.10
N PRO A 227 19.24 7.23 16.10
CA PRO A 227 18.83 7.23 17.50
C PRO A 227 17.69 8.23 17.72
N ASN A 228 16.65 7.84 18.48
CA ASN A 228 15.39 8.57 18.66
C ASN A 228 14.46 8.65 17.45
N GLY A 229 14.83 8.08 16.29
CA GLY A 229 13.99 8.05 15.10
C GLY A 229 12.76 7.16 15.28
N TYR A 230 11.76 7.40 14.45
CA TYR A 230 10.46 6.73 14.51
C TYR A 230 10.26 5.73 13.36
N LEU A 231 9.58 4.64 13.65
CA LEU A 231 9.02 3.71 12.67
C LEU A 231 7.50 3.79 12.77
N GLU A 232 6.82 3.92 11.64
CA GLU A 232 5.38 3.78 11.53
C GLU A 232 5.01 2.77 10.46
N ILE A 233 4.04 1.93 10.78
CA ILE A 233 3.52 0.90 9.92
C ILE A 233 1.99 1.01 9.90
N VAL A 234 1.41 1.06 8.70
CA VAL A 234 -0.03 1.03 8.48
C VAL A 234 -0.36 -0.15 7.59
N ASP A 235 -1.00 -1.19 8.13
CA ASP A 235 -1.33 -2.39 7.37
C ASP A 235 -2.77 -2.85 7.60
N VAL A 236 -3.25 -3.78 6.79
CA VAL A 236 -4.63 -4.26 6.80
C VAL A 236 -4.69 -5.73 7.20
N GLU A 237 -5.65 -6.06 8.05
CA GLU A 237 -6.09 -7.42 8.29
C GLU A 237 -7.12 -7.77 7.21
N TYR A 238 -6.71 -8.54 6.19
CA TYR A 238 -7.54 -8.93 5.05
C TYR A 238 -8.74 -9.84 5.40
N GLN A 239 -8.98 -10.10 6.69
CA GLN A 239 -10.14 -10.84 7.17
C GLN A 239 -11.38 -9.95 7.17
N ILE A 240 -12.35 -10.27 6.32
CA ILE A 240 -13.69 -9.69 6.32
C ILE A 240 -14.39 -10.10 7.61
N GLN A 241 -14.64 -9.12 8.46
CA GLN A 241 -15.32 -9.31 9.73
C GLN A 241 -16.83 -9.44 9.51
N ARG A 242 -17.51 -10.17 10.42
CA ARG A 242 -18.95 -10.52 10.32
C ARG A 242 -19.32 -11.37 9.10
N ALA A 243 -18.35 -12.05 8.50
CA ALA A 243 -18.62 -13.12 7.54
C ALA A 243 -19.36 -14.28 8.24
N VAL A 244 -20.46 -14.75 7.65
CA VAL A 244 -21.24 -15.86 8.23
C VAL A 244 -20.56 -17.19 7.89
N PRO A 245 -20.40 -18.16 8.80
CA PRO A 245 -19.81 -19.46 8.47
C PRO A 245 -20.53 -20.14 7.29
N GLY A 246 -19.78 -20.54 6.26
CA GLY A 246 -20.30 -21.18 5.05
C GLY A 246 -20.84 -20.21 3.98
N SER A 247 -20.76 -18.91 4.23
CA SER A 247 -21.12 -17.86 3.26
C SER A 247 -20.01 -17.59 2.23
N VAL A 248 -20.31 -16.81 1.19
CA VAL A 248 -19.30 -16.48 0.16
C VAL A 248 -18.18 -15.61 0.73
N SER A 249 -18.51 -14.68 1.63
CA SER A 249 -17.50 -13.86 2.31
C SER A 249 -16.56 -14.69 3.19
N SER A 250 -17.06 -15.76 3.83
CA SER A 250 -16.23 -16.69 4.60
C SER A 250 -15.28 -17.52 3.74
N LEU A 251 -15.68 -17.86 2.51
CA LEU A 251 -14.82 -18.54 1.55
C LEU A 251 -13.74 -17.61 1.02
N VAL A 252 -14.08 -16.34 0.74
CA VAL A 252 -13.08 -15.32 0.37
C VAL A 252 -12.06 -15.10 1.49
N ASN A 253 -12.50 -15.09 2.76
CA ASN A 253 -11.56 -15.04 3.89
C ASN A 253 -10.57 -16.21 3.87
N HIS A 254 -11.07 -17.43 3.66
CA HIS A 254 -10.22 -18.61 3.58
C HIS A 254 -9.24 -18.51 2.41
N TYR A 255 -9.72 -18.08 1.24
CA TYR A 255 -8.88 -17.85 0.07
C TYR A 255 -7.77 -16.83 0.34
N LEU A 256 -8.09 -15.68 0.96
CA LEU A 256 -7.10 -14.66 1.31
C LEU A 256 -6.10 -15.17 2.34
N GLN A 257 -6.53 -15.93 3.34
CA GLN A 257 -5.66 -16.56 4.32
C GLN A 257 -4.65 -17.52 3.65
N GLU A 258 -5.12 -18.36 2.72
CA GLU A 258 -4.28 -19.32 1.99
C GLU A 258 -3.39 -18.69 0.91
N ASN A 259 -3.84 -17.60 0.28
CA ASN A 259 -3.18 -17.08 -0.92
C ASN A 259 -2.47 -15.76 -0.70
N VAL A 260 -2.85 -14.96 0.29
CA VAL A 260 -2.23 -13.67 0.62
C VAL A 260 -1.40 -13.78 1.88
N SER A 261 -1.93 -14.39 2.95
CA SER A 261 -1.25 -14.50 4.25
C SER A 261 -0.40 -15.77 4.41
N SER A 262 -0.36 -16.68 3.43
CA SER A 262 0.31 -17.98 3.58
C SER A 262 1.82 -17.94 3.81
N THR A 263 2.49 -16.84 3.48
CA THR A 263 3.93 -16.65 3.78
C THR A 263 4.20 -16.59 5.28
N GLN A 264 3.16 -16.38 6.09
CA GLN A 264 3.25 -16.15 7.51
C GLN A 264 2.73 -17.33 8.36
N GLY A 265 1.99 -18.26 7.74
CA GLY A 265 1.39 -19.42 8.39
C GLY A 265 -0.11 -19.23 8.71
N PRO A 266 -0.86 -20.32 8.99
CA PRO A 266 -2.31 -20.30 9.06
C PRO A 266 -2.91 -19.46 10.20
N ASP A 267 -2.19 -19.19 11.29
CA ASP A 267 -2.71 -18.44 12.45
C ASP A 267 -1.92 -17.16 12.74
N PHE A 268 -1.22 -16.63 11.75
CA PHE A 268 -0.34 -15.49 11.96
C PHE A 268 -1.10 -14.16 11.83
N ASP A 269 -1.48 -13.61 12.98
CA ASP A 269 -1.86 -12.20 13.07
C ASP A 269 -0.61 -11.33 13.02
N LEU A 270 -0.24 -10.95 11.80
CA LEU A 270 0.90 -10.10 11.51
C LEU A 270 0.91 -8.81 12.32
N CYS A 271 -0.26 -8.19 12.48
CA CYS A 271 -0.40 -6.94 13.21
C CYS A 271 -0.15 -7.17 14.71
N ALA A 272 -0.63 -8.27 15.28
CA ALA A 272 -0.31 -8.64 16.66
C ALA A 272 1.17 -8.98 16.88
N GLN A 273 1.87 -9.49 15.86
CA GLN A 273 3.28 -9.86 15.95
C GLN A 273 4.26 -8.69 15.78
N LEU A 274 3.79 -7.50 15.36
CA LEU A 274 4.64 -6.33 15.17
C LEU A 274 5.44 -5.98 16.42
N SER A 275 4.81 -6.02 17.60
CA SER A 275 5.48 -5.78 18.88
C SER A 275 6.65 -6.74 19.12
N THR A 276 6.51 -8.01 18.74
CA THR A 276 7.56 -9.03 18.83
C THR A 276 8.73 -8.72 17.90
N PHE A 277 8.44 -8.43 16.63
CA PHE A 277 9.49 -8.12 15.65
C PHE A 277 10.27 -6.85 16.01
N THR A 278 9.58 -5.83 16.50
CA THR A 278 10.21 -4.57 16.89
C THR A 278 11.07 -4.72 18.13
N HIS A 279 10.67 -5.56 19.09
CA HIS A 279 11.49 -5.83 20.27
C HIS A 279 12.80 -6.54 19.89
N HIS A 280 12.76 -7.49 18.95
CA HIS A 280 13.97 -8.13 18.42
C HIS A 280 14.86 -7.17 17.62
N GLY A 281 14.26 -6.19 16.93
CA GLY A 281 14.98 -5.07 16.35
C GLY A 281 15.53 -4.08 17.39
N GLY A 282 15.12 -4.18 18.65
CA GLY A 282 15.49 -3.26 19.73
C GLY A 282 14.85 -1.88 19.64
N LEU A 283 13.72 -1.79 18.92
CA LEU A 283 12.82 -0.64 18.99
C LEU A 283 11.99 -0.69 20.27
N THR A 284 11.69 0.48 20.83
CA THR A 284 10.97 0.70 22.08
C THR A 284 9.79 1.66 21.87
N ASP A 285 9.11 2.04 22.95
CA ASP A 285 7.99 3.01 22.93
C ASP A 285 6.93 2.63 21.89
N THR A 286 6.53 1.36 21.88
CA THR A 286 5.61 0.81 20.89
C THR A 286 4.17 1.19 21.21
N MET A 287 3.43 1.65 20.20
CA MET A 287 1.99 1.88 20.26
C MET A 287 1.33 1.17 19.10
N GLN A 288 0.19 0.54 19.35
CA GLN A 288 -0.59 -0.14 18.33
C GLN A 288 -2.04 0.22 18.49
N GLU A 289 -2.68 0.62 17.38
CA GLU A 289 -4.11 0.92 17.33
C GLU A 289 -4.74 0.18 16.16
N ARG A 290 -6.04 -0.10 16.29
CA ARG A 290 -6.84 -0.74 15.25
C ARG A 290 -8.01 0.16 14.88
N VAL A 291 -8.21 0.37 13.59
CA VAL A 291 -9.32 1.13 13.03
C VAL A 291 -10.15 0.19 12.16
N THR A 292 -11.43 0.07 12.47
CA THR A 292 -12.36 -0.71 11.66
C THR A 292 -13.02 0.18 10.61
N MET A 293 -13.04 -0.27 9.37
CA MET A 293 -13.62 0.48 8.26
C MET A 293 -14.70 -0.35 7.54
N PRO A 294 -15.87 0.24 7.27
CA PRO A 294 -17.02 -0.48 6.74
C PRO A 294 -16.81 -0.90 5.29
N LEU A 295 -17.46 -2.00 4.87
CA LEU A 295 -17.44 -2.50 3.48
C LEU A 295 -18.82 -2.39 2.84
N GLY A 296 -19.02 -1.36 2.01
CA GLY A 296 -20.27 -1.15 1.25
C GLY A 296 -21.42 -0.52 2.04
N TRP A 297 -21.15 -0.08 3.27
CA TRP A 297 -22.07 0.66 4.14
C TRP A 297 -21.30 1.76 4.89
N GLY A 298 -21.96 2.61 5.68
CA GLY A 298 -21.24 3.67 6.41
C GLY A 298 -20.75 4.79 5.48
N ASP A 299 -21.65 5.24 4.61
CA ASP A 299 -21.46 6.33 3.66
C ASP A 299 -20.33 6.11 2.64
N GLN A 300 -19.79 7.20 2.12
CA GLN A 300 -18.87 7.20 1.00
C GLN A 300 -17.55 6.48 1.32
N LEU A 301 -17.15 6.44 2.60
CA LEU A 301 -15.95 5.72 3.03
C LEU A 301 -16.09 4.22 2.76
N GLY A 302 -17.21 3.62 3.15
CA GLY A 302 -17.39 2.19 2.95
C GLY A 302 -17.67 1.79 1.51
N ASP A 303 -18.33 2.65 0.73
CA ASP A 303 -18.45 2.44 -0.72
C ASP A 303 -17.07 2.45 -1.39
N LEU A 304 -16.20 3.41 -1.02
CA LEU A 304 -14.86 3.51 -1.58
C LEU A 304 -13.96 2.36 -1.13
N LEU A 305 -14.08 1.91 0.13
CA LEU A 305 -13.32 0.77 0.63
C LEU A 305 -13.76 -0.54 -0.05
N ALA A 306 -15.07 -0.76 -0.21
CA ALA A 306 -15.59 -1.90 -0.97
C ALA A 306 -15.10 -1.90 -2.42
N ARG A 307 -15.05 -0.73 -3.07
CA ARG A 307 -14.49 -0.60 -4.41
C ARG A 307 -12.98 -0.85 -4.45
N ASN A 308 -12.25 -0.39 -3.44
CA ASN A 308 -10.81 -0.67 -3.33
C ASN A 308 -10.55 -2.17 -3.13
N LEU A 309 -11.38 -2.85 -2.33
CA LEU A 309 -11.34 -4.29 -2.11
C LEU A 309 -11.70 -5.08 -3.39
N ASP A 310 -12.74 -4.66 -4.13
CA ASP A 310 -13.09 -5.23 -5.44
C ASP A 310 -11.89 -5.23 -6.39
N LEU A 311 -11.26 -4.06 -6.55
CA LEU A 311 -10.09 -3.89 -7.41
C LEU A 311 -8.89 -4.69 -6.92
N PHE A 312 -8.68 -4.77 -5.60
CA PHE A 312 -7.61 -5.58 -5.01
C PHE A 312 -7.82 -7.07 -5.31
N LEU A 313 -9.02 -7.60 -5.03
CA LEU A 313 -9.37 -9.01 -5.24
C LEU A 313 -9.22 -9.41 -6.72
N LYS A 314 -9.65 -8.55 -7.64
CA LYS A 314 -9.49 -8.75 -9.10
C LYS A 314 -8.05 -8.64 -9.59
N SER A 315 -7.19 -7.94 -8.84
CA SER A 315 -5.79 -7.70 -9.22
C SER A 315 -4.85 -8.81 -8.74
N LEU A 316 -5.29 -9.65 -7.78
CA LEU A 316 -4.49 -10.77 -7.28
C LEU A 316 -3.95 -11.64 -8.44
N HIS A 317 -2.65 -11.96 -8.38
CA HIS A 317 -1.94 -12.61 -9.47
C HIS A 317 -2.64 -13.92 -9.91
N PRO A 318 -2.90 -14.15 -11.21
CA PRO A 318 -3.67 -15.32 -11.67
C PRO A 318 -3.09 -16.69 -11.33
N ASN A 319 -1.79 -16.79 -11.09
CA ASN A 319 -1.16 -18.01 -10.54
C ASN A 319 -1.70 -18.42 -9.15
N LEU A 320 -2.30 -17.51 -8.39
CA LEU A 320 -3.08 -17.83 -7.19
C LEU A 320 -4.39 -18.57 -7.51
N HIS A 321 -4.80 -18.64 -8.79
CA HIS A 321 -5.92 -19.45 -9.28
C HIS A 321 -5.48 -20.75 -9.96
N GLN A 322 -4.18 -20.95 -10.24
CA GLN A 322 -3.70 -22.05 -11.10
C GLN A 322 -3.07 -23.25 -10.37
N GLN A 323 -3.14 -23.33 -9.04
CA GLN A 323 -2.69 -24.54 -8.33
C GLN A 323 -3.71 -25.69 -8.30
N GLN A 324 -4.89 -25.57 -8.92
CA GLN A 324 -5.80 -26.69 -9.07
C GLN A 324 -6.30 -26.82 -10.50
N ASN A 325 -5.81 -27.86 -11.18
CA ASN A 325 -6.32 -28.31 -12.45
C ASN A 325 -7.79 -28.75 -12.31
N ASP A 326 -8.64 -28.19 -13.19
CA ASP A 326 -10.02 -28.60 -13.56
C ASP A 326 -11.17 -27.78 -12.92
N PRO A 327 -11.85 -26.89 -13.68
CA PRO A 327 -12.93 -26.04 -13.18
C PRO A 327 -14.30 -26.73 -13.33
N LYS A 328 -14.92 -27.20 -12.23
CA LYS A 328 -16.34 -27.63 -12.24
C LYS A 328 -17.11 -27.27 -10.97
N ARG A 329 -18.09 -26.38 -11.17
CA ARG A 329 -19.42 -26.19 -10.56
C ARG A 329 -19.60 -26.46 -9.05
N TYR A 330 -20.10 -25.42 -8.36
CA TYR A 330 -20.54 -25.43 -6.96
C TYR A 330 -21.49 -26.59 -6.60
N PRO A 331 -21.40 -27.14 -5.38
CA PRO A 331 -22.47 -27.94 -4.82
C PRO A 331 -23.63 -27.01 -4.42
N THR A 332 -24.81 -27.24 -4.99
CA THR A 332 -26.05 -26.90 -4.31
C THR A 332 -26.11 -27.69 -3.00
N MET A 333 -26.51 -27.04 -1.91
CA MET A 333 -26.71 -27.66 -0.60
C MET A 333 -27.77 -28.77 -0.69
N ASP A 334 -27.36 -29.98 -1.05
CA ASP A 334 -28.11 -31.20 -0.80
C ASP A 334 -27.51 -31.86 0.45
N GLU A 335 -28.23 -31.78 1.57
CA GLU A 335 -27.84 -32.27 2.90
C GLU A 335 -27.68 -33.80 3.02
N ASN A 336 -27.67 -34.56 1.91
CA ASN A 336 -27.87 -36.01 1.93
C ASN A 336 -26.72 -36.88 1.41
N ASN A 337 -25.48 -36.39 1.28
CA ASN A 337 -24.38 -37.28 0.89
C ASN A 337 -23.05 -37.01 1.61
N SER A 338 -22.90 -37.60 2.79
CA SER A 338 -21.76 -37.43 3.70
C SER A 338 -20.48 -38.18 3.34
N ASN A 339 -20.33 -38.74 2.13
CA ASN A 339 -19.27 -39.71 1.83
C ASN A 339 -18.30 -39.33 0.69
N ASN A 340 -18.24 -38.07 0.24
CA ASN A 340 -17.24 -37.64 -0.75
C ASN A 340 -16.59 -36.31 -0.34
N LYS A 341 -15.71 -36.34 0.68
CA LYS A 341 -14.76 -35.25 0.95
C LYS A 341 -13.54 -35.40 0.04
N HIS A 342 -13.68 -34.99 -1.22
CA HIS A 342 -12.52 -34.61 -2.04
C HIS A 342 -12.51 -33.09 -2.08
N ASP A 343 -11.37 -32.49 -1.71
CA ASP A 343 -11.11 -31.04 -1.74
C ASP A 343 -11.56 -30.45 -3.08
N ILE A 344 -12.64 -29.65 -3.01
CA ILE A 344 -13.17 -28.88 -4.14
C ILE A 344 -12.48 -27.52 -4.09
N GLY A 345 -11.74 -27.18 -5.14
CA GLY A 345 -11.02 -25.92 -5.23
C GLY A 345 -11.93 -24.69 -5.28
N PHE A 346 -11.68 -23.72 -4.40
CA PHE A 346 -12.33 -22.41 -4.46
C PHE A 346 -11.64 -21.52 -5.51
N ILE A 347 -12.43 -20.91 -6.40
CA ILE A 347 -11.94 -19.96 -7.41
C ILE A 347 -12.60 -18.61 -7.15
N LEU A 348 -11.77 -17.58 -7.01
CA LEU A 348 -12.20 -16.20 -6.83
C LEU A 348 -12.58 -15.58 -8.18
N THR A 349 -13.84 -15.70 -8.58
CA THR A 349 -14.39 -15.11 -9.82
C THR A 349 -14.99 -13.71 -9.58
N ASP A 350 -15.24 -12.95 -10.63
CA ASP A 350 -15.91 -11.65 -10.53
C ASP A 350 -17.30 -11.74 -9.87
N ASP A 351 -18.06 -12.81 -10.15
CA ASP A 351 -19.36 -13.05 -9.52
C ASP A 351 -19.21 -13.31 -8.02
N VAL A 352 -18.22 -14.11 -7.61
CA VAL A 352 -17.90 -14.38 -6.20
C VAL A 352 -17.50 -13.10 -5.48
N ILE A 353 -16.69 -12.25 -6.11
CA ILE A 353 -16.29 -10.95 -5.56
C ILE A 353 -17.51 -10.05 -5.40
N HIS A 354 -18.37 -9.96 -6.42
CA HIS A 354 -19.60 -9.18 -6.37
C HIS A 354 -20.52 -9.64 -5.23
N ASP A 355 -20.83 -10.95 -5.18
CA ASP A 355 -21.68 -11.53 -4.13
C ASP A 355 -21.10 -11.31 -2.74
N THR A 356 -19.76 -11.38 -2.60
CA THR A 356 -19.06 -11.07 -1.35
C THR A 356 -19.29 -9.64 -0.90
N LEU A 357 -19.23 -8.66 -1.80
CA LEU A 357 -19.42 -7.26 -1.46
C LEU A 357 -20.89 -6.93 -1.13
N GLU A 358 -21.85 -7.54 -1.83
CA GLU A 358 -23.27 -7.43 -1.48
C GLU A 358 -23.56 -8.06 -0.11
N GLU A 359 -22.96 -9.22 0.19
CA GLU A 359 -23.05 -9.84 1.50
C GLU A 359 -22.41 -8.96 2.58
N CYS A 360 -21.22 -8.38 2.32
CA CYS A 360 -20.55 -7.46 3.24
C CYS A 360 -21.45 -6.26 3.60
N LYS A 361 -22.11 -5.68 2.58
CA LYS A 361 -23.05 -4.59 2.76
C LYS A 361 -24.26 -5.00 3.61
N HIS A 362 -24.83 -6.17 3.32
CA HIS A 362 -25.99 -6.70 4.05
C HIS A 362 -25.66 -6.98 5.53
N ASN A 363 -24.53 -7.65 5.78
CA ASN A 363 -24.09 -8.05 7.12
C ASN A 363 -23.40 -6.93 7.90
N LYS A 364 -23.26 -5.74 7.29
CA LYS A 364 -22.48 -4.62 7.82
C LYS A 364 -21.06 -5.06 8.21
N SER A 365 -20.40 -5.80 7.32
CA SER A 365 -19.03 -6.28 7.44
C SER A 365 -18.01 -5.15 7.34
N HIS A 366 -16.82 -5.37 7.86
CA HIS A 366 -15.76 -4.37 7.89
C HIS A 366 -14.38 -5.03 7.75
N LEU A 367 -13.37 -4.26 7.36
CA LEU A 367 -11.97 -4.63 7.49
C LEU A 367 -11.36 -3.91 8.68
N THR A 368 -10.34 -4.52 9.28
CA THR A 368 -9.55 -3.91 10.33
C THR A 368 -8.22 -3.45 9.75
N TRP A 369 -7.85 -2.21 10.03
CA TRP A 369 -6.54 -1.66 9.74
C TRP A 369 -5.78 -1.49 11.04
N CYS A 370 -4.50 -1.79 11.02
CA CYS A 370 -3.62 -1.65 12.16
C CYS A 370 -2.61 -0.56 11.88
N THR A 371 -2.43 0.31 12.88
CA THR A 371 -1.36 1.30 12.90
C THR A 371 -0.42 0.92 14.02
N PHE A 372 0.87 0.91 13.75
CA PHE A 372 1.89 0.57 14.71
C PHE A 372 3.00 1.62 14.64
N THR A 373 3.39 2.16 15.78
CA THR A 373 4.52 3.08 15.90
C THR A 373 5.54 2.52 16.87
N ALA A 374 6.82 2.71 16.58
CA ALA A 374 7.91 2.41 17.51
C ALA A 374 9.03 3.43 17.37
N ARG A 375 9.95 3.45 18.33
CA ARG A 375 11.06 4.39 18.38
C ARG A 375 12.38 3.67 18.62
N LYS A 376 13.45 4.10 17.97
CA LYS A 376 14.80 3.62 18.30
C LYS A 376 15.35 4.33 19.55
N PRO A 377 15.84 3.60 20.56
CA PRO A 377 16.46 4.21 21.74
C PRO A 377 17.63 5.15 21.43
N ALA A 378 17.84 6.16 22.27
CA ALA A 378 18.95 7.12 22.13
C ALA A 378 20.35 6.47 22.28
N SER A 379 20.46 5.44 23.12
CA SER A 379 21.71 4.75 23.44
C SER A 379 21.61 3.28 23.02
N MET A 380 21.82 3.00 21.76
CA MET A 380 21.89 1.63 21.26
C MET A 380 23.29 1.36 20.69
N ASP A 381 24.08 0.58 21.43
CA ASP A 381 25.47 0.25 21.09
C ASP A 381 25.50 -0.98 20.16
N TRP A 382 25.05 -0.79 18.91
CA TRP A 382 24.85 -1.83 17.87
C TRP A 382 26.03 -2.78 17.64
N LYS A 383 27.26 -2.34 17.92
CA LYS A 383 28.47 -3.16 17.74
C LYS A 383 28.51 -4.40 18.64
N ASN A 384 27.79 -4.41 19.76
CA ASN A 384 27.80 -5.53 20.70
C ASN A 384 26.69 -6.58 20.42
N GLU A 385 25.58 -6.22 19.77
CA GLU A 385 24.43 -7.13 19.57
C GLU A 385 24.46 -7.94 18.25
N LYS A 386 25.33 -7.61 17.28
CA LYS A 386 25.56 -8.48 16.12
C LYS A 386 25.92 -9.94 16.48
N LYS A 387 26.41 -10.18 17.70
CA LYS A 387 26.75 -11.51 18.21
C LYS A 387 25.58 -12.31 18.78
N THR A 388 24.46 -11.67 19.11
CA THR A 388 23.30 -12.32 19.75
C THR A 388 22.20 -12.65 18.76
N ALA A 389 22.01 -11.85 17.69
CA ALA A 389 20.93 -12.06 16.71
C ALA A 389 21.04 -13.37 15.90
N THR A 390 22.22 -13.97 15.76
CA THR A 390 22.45 -15.19 14.96
C THR A 390 22.04 -16.50 15.63
N ASN A 391 21.68 -16.50 16.93
CA ASN A 391 21.46 -17.73 17.71
C ASN A 391 20.01 -18.01 18.14
N TYR A 392 19.03 -17.17 17.76
CA TYR A 392 17.66 -17.25 18.31
C TYR A 392 16.61 -17.89 17.38
N GLY A 393 17.01 -18.47 16.25
CA GLY A 393 16.10 -19.06 15.26
C GLY A 393 15.17 -20.18 15.75
N ASP A 394 15.41 -20.77 16.93
CA ASP A 394 14.75 -22.01 17.37
C ASP A 394 13.82 -21.88 18.61
N SER A 395 13.59 -20.69 19.17
CA SER A 395 12.80 -20.51 20.41
C SER A 395 11.56 -19.61 20.25
N LEU A 396 10.84 -19.69 19.13
CA LEU A 396 9.74 -18.76 18.76
C LEU A 396 8.31 -19.20 19.19
N LEU A 397 8.15 -20.20 20.05
CA LEU A 397 6.83 -20.77 20.38
C LEU A 397 6.51 -20.66 21.87
N SER A 398 5.93 -19.54 22.33
CA SER A 398 5.03 -19.47 23.52
C SER A 398 4.82 -18.04 24.05
N SER A 399 4.17 -17.14 23.31
CA SER A 399 3.66 -15.89 23.90
C SER A 399 2.18 -15.67 23.53
N PRO A 400 1.30 -15.42 24.51
CA PRO A 400 -0.13 -15.27 24.26
C PRO A 400 -0.46 -13.87 23.72
N PRO A 401 -1.51 -13.75 22.88
CA PRO A 401 -1.94 -12.47 22.31
C PRO A 401 -2.57 -11.53 23.36
N THR A 402 -2.36 -10.23 23.19
CA THR A 402 -2.98 -9.14 23.97
C THR A 402 -4.47 -8.98 23.61
N PRO A 403 -5.37 -8.68 24.58
CA PRO A 403 -6.80 -8.56 24.32
C PRO A 403 -7.16 -7.30 23.51
N PRO A 404 -8.27 -7.33 22.74
CA PRO A 404 -8.70 -6.20 21.92
C PRO A 404 -9.23 -5.04 22.77
N LEU A 405 -8.94 -3.81 22.35
CA LEU A 405 -9.52 -2.57 22.88
C LEU A 405 -10.75 -2.17 22.05
N ASP A 406 -11.75 -1.60 22.72
CA ASP A 406 -13.02 -1.19 22.10
C ASP A 406 -12.82 -0.01 21.13
N PRO A 407 -13.46 -0.04 19.94
CA PRO A 407 -13.33 1.02 18.93
C PRO A 407 -14.12 2.29 19.33
N LEU A 408 -13.52 3.45 19.03
CA LEU A 408 -14.15 4.77 19.18
C LEU A 408 -15.23 5.00 18.12
N GLU A 409 -16.40 5.52 18.53
CA GLU A 409 -17.47 5.97 17.63
C GLU A 409 -17.24 7.42 17.17
N TRP A 410 -17.54 7.72 15.89
CA TRP A 410 -17.35 9.06 15.33
C TRP A 410 -18.48 9.49 14.37
N GLU A 411 -19.00 10.70 14.57
CA GLU A 411 -19.98 11.37 13.71
C GLU A 411 -19.34 12.56 12.94
N SER A 412 -19.63 12.61 11.63
CA SER A 412 -19.50 13.74 10.68
C SER A 412 -18.06 14.07 10.20
N ILE A 413 -17.79 14.49 8.94
CA ILE A 413 -18.54 15.34 8.00
C ILE A 413 -18.21 14.93 6.53
N ASN A 414 -19.25 14.64 5.75
CA ASN A 414 -19.22 14.45 4.29
C ASN A 414 -18.82 15.74 3.54
N SER A 415 -17.64 15.76 2.89
CA SER A 415 -17.39 16.64 1.73
C SER A 415 -16.21 16.23 0.83
N PHE A 416 -15.46 15.16 1.15
CA PHE A 416 -14.25 14.78 0.40
C PHE A 416 -14.49 13.78 -0.75
N VAL A 417 -15.48 12.88 -0.65
CA VAL A 417 -15.58 11.71 -1.54
C VAL A 417 -16.47 11.94 -2.78
N THR A 418 -17.05 13.14 -2.94
CA THR A 418 -17.96 13.48 -4.06
C THR A 418 -17.29 13.46 -5.44
N GLY A 419 -15.95 13.44 -5.51
CA GLY A 419 -15.20 13.39 -6.78
C GLY A 419 -14.94 12.00 -7.36
N TYR A 420 -15.22 10.92 -6.62
CA TYR A 420 -14.85 9.55 -7.01
C TYR A 420 -16.02 8.58 -7.22
N VAL A 421 -17.21 8.95 -6.73
CA VAL A 421 -18.41 8.09 -6.73
C VAL A 421 -19.43 8.54 -7.78
N GLU A 422 -19.07 9.50 -8.63
CA GLU A 422 -19.97 10.08 -9.62
C GLU A 422 -19.51 9.80 -11.05
#